data_AF-A0A7S0CAW1-F1
#
_entry.id   AF-A0A7S0CAW1-F1
#
_cell.length_a   1.000
_cell.length_b   1.000
_cell.length_c   1.000
_cell.angle_alpha   90.00
_cell.angle_beta   90.00
_cell.angle_gamma   90.00
#
_symmetry.space_group_name_H-M   'P 1'
#
loop_
_entity.id
_entity.type
_entity.pdbx_description
1 polymer ?
#
loop_
_entity_poly.entity_id
_entity_poly.type
_entity_poly.pdbx_seq_one_letter_code
_entity_poly.pdbx_strand_id
1 'polypeptide(L)'
;MALCGGDLDKTFSVTTFDKNSKRADDEMGSFETTVNEMIVGSQGSGIDYTLTIKGKSKGDVYVRVANISGYQAPSITAAKNMAAVGAAKICKLEVDRKDEAAKVAAQVVAEAEAAIIEARAAAEVASLAFDEAKAAADTAAATVDAL
;
A
#
# COMPACT_ATOMS: atom_id res chain seq x y z
N MET A 1 -23.32 -26.97 11.87
CA MET A 1 -22.02 -26.25 11.95
C MET A 1 -21.75 -25.71 10.55
N ALA A 2 -21.59 -24.40 10.38
CA ALA A 2 -21.36 -23.78 9.07
C ALA A 2 -19.90 -23.35 8.95
N LEU A 3 -19.32 -23.53 7.76
CA LEU A 3 -17.98 -22.99 7.47
C LEU A 3 -18.01 -21.47 7.70
N CYS A 4 -16.98 -20.93 8.35
CA CYS A 4 -16.88 -19.50 8.68
C CYS A 4 -18.07 -18.92 9.47
N GLY A 5 -18.88 -19.75 10.14
CA GLY A 5 -20.09 -19.29 10.83
C GLY A 5 -21.21 -18.85 9.88
N GLY A 6 -21.12 -19.19 8.58
CA GLY A 6 -22.07 -18.77 7.55
C GLY A 6 -21.67 -17.48 6.82
N ASP A 7 -20.57 -16.84 7.21
CA ASP A 7 -20.00 -15.71 6.48
C ASP A 7 -19.30 -16.21 5.21
N LEU A 8 -19.84 -15.84 4.05
CA LEU A 8 -19.36 -16.30 2.74
C LEU A 8 -18.15 -15.51 2.24
N ASP A 9 -17.92 -14.31 2.78
CA ASP A 9 -16.83 -13.42 2.39
C ASP A 9 -15.63 -13.54 3.34
N LYS A 10 -15.77 -14.31 4.43
CA LYS A 10 -14.67 -14.63 5.32
C LYS A 10 -13.66 -15.56 4.64
N THR A 11 -12.43 -15.08 4.55
CA THR A 11 -11.29 -15.83 4.01
C THR A 11 -11.00 -17.09 4.83
N PHE A 12 -10.71 -18.18 4.13
CA PHE A 12 -10.16 -19.40 4.70
C PHE A 12 -9.02 -19.92 3.83
N SER A 13 -8.15 -20.74 4.44
CA SER A 13 -7.02 -21.37 3.76
C SER A 13 -7.32 -22.81 3.41
N VAL A 14 -6.94 -23.21 2.20
CA VAL A 14 -6.94 -24.61 1.75
C VAL A 14 -5.50 -25.03 1.59
N THR A 15 -5.09 -26.05 2.36
CA THR A 15 -3.76 -26.65 2.30
C THR A 15 -3.87 -28.07 1.79
N THR A 16 -3.02 -28.42 0.82
CA THR A 16 -2.90 -29.78 0.30
C THR A 16 -1.68 -30.47 0.88
N PHE A 17 -1.80 -31.77 1.14
CA PHE A 17 -0.73 -32.58 1.72
C PHE A 17 -0.55 -33.85 0.89
N ASP A 18 0.71 -34.25 0.69
CA ASP A 18 1.06 -35.55 0.16
C ASP A 18 1.08 -36.57 1.30
N LYS A 19 0.16 -37.53 1.22
CA LYS A 19 -0.08 -38.49 2.30
C LYS A 19 1.02 -39.54 2.32
N ASN A 20 1.76 -39.60 3.42
CA ASN A 20 2.83 -40.57 3.60
C ASN A 20 2.46 -41.64 4.64
N SER A 21 2.60 -42.92 4.28
CA SER A 21 2.28 -44.02 5.21
C SER A 21 3.37 -44.29 6.26
N LYS A 22 4.57 -43.69 6.10
CA LYS A 22 5.75 -43.97 6.94
C LYS A 22 6.32 -42.74 7.63
N ARG A 23 5.86 -41.54 7.27
CA ARG A 23 6.34 -40.24 7.80
C ARG A 23 5.15 -39.30 7.97
N ALA A 24 5.39 -38.14 8.56
CA ALA A 24 4.42 -37.05 8.53
C ALA A 24 4.08 -36.68 7.08
N ASP A 25 2.85 -36.26 6.85
CA ASP A 25 2.40 -35.81 5.53
C ASP A 25 3.16 -34.53 5.14
N ASP A 26 3.61 -34.47 3.88
CA ASP A 26 4.37 -33.34 3.36
C ASP A 26 3.42 -32.30 2.78
N GLU A 27 3.54 -31.03 3.18
CA GLU A 27 2.73 -29.95 2.61
C GLU A 27 3.06 -29.76 1.12
N MET A 28 2.03 -29.79 0.27
CA MET A 28 2.12 -29.60 -1.19
C MET A 28 1.75 -28.18 -1.63
N GLY A 29 1.21 -27.40 -0.71
CA GLY A 29 1.03 -25.95 -0.80
C GLY A 29 -0.32 -25.51 -0.29
N SER A 30 -0.50 -24.20 -0.28
CA SER A 30 -1.74 -23.59 0.15
C SER A 30 -2.14 -22.42 -0.72
N PHE A 31 -3.43 -22.12 -0.69
CA PHE A 31 -4.01 -20.89 -1.20
C PHE A 31 -5.10 -20.41 -0.24
N GLU A 32 -5.42 -19.13 -0.32
CA GLU A 32 -6.52 -18.52 0.41
C GLU A 32 -7.64 -18.15 -0.56
N THR A 33 -8.88 -18.28 -0.11
CA THR A 33 -10.06 -17.88 -0.89
C THR A 33 -11.24 -17.63 0.04
N THR A 34 -12.37 -17.20 -0.53
CA THR A 34 -13.66 -17.10 0.14
C THR A 34 -14.65 -18.08 -0.46
N VAL A 35 -15.73 -18.36 0.27
CA VAL A 35 -16.77 -19.28 -0.20
C VAL A 35 -17.51 -18.64 -1.40
N ASN A 36 -17.68 -17.33 -1.35
CA ASN A 36 -18.28 -16.55 -2.42
C ASN A 36 -17.47 -16.64 -3.73
N GLU A 37 -16.14 -16.46 -3.67
CA GLU A 37 -15.24 -16.61 -4.83
C GLU A 37 -15.33 -18.01 -5.45
N MET A 38 -15.30 -19.06 -4.63
CA MET A 38 -15.41 -20.43 -5.13
C MET A 38 -16.75 -20.68 -5.84
N ILE A 39 -17.87 -20.22 -5.25
CA ILE A 39 -19.18 -20.44 -5.84
C ILE A 39 -19.32 -19.68 -7.16
N VAL A 40 -18.99 -18.39 -7.17
CA VAL A 40 -19.05 -17.56 -8.38
C VAL A 40 -18.12 -18.10 -9.48
N GLY A 41 -16.88 -18.45 -9.12
CA GLY A 41 -15.90 -19.01 -10.06
C GLY A 41 -16.36 -20.35 -10.65
N SER A 42 -17.06 -21.17 -9.87
CA SER A 42 -17.55 -22.48 -10.31
C SER A 42 -18.77 -22.44 -11.24
N GLN A 43 -19.48 -21.31 -11.35
CA GLN A 43 -20.68 -21.20 -12.21
C GLN A 43 -20.37 -21.22 -13.73
N GLY A 44 -19.08 -21.16 -14.11
CA GLY A 44 -18.63 -21.11 -15.50
C GLY A 44 -17.80 -22.32 -15.90
N SER A 45 -16.57 -22.08 -16.35
CA SER A 45 -15.59 -23.13 -16.68
C SER A 45 -14.85 -23.67 -15.47
N GLY A 46 -15.32 -23.41 -14.23
CA GLY A 46 -14.55 -23.63 -13.01
C GLY A 46 -13.51 -22.52 -12.75
N ILE A 47 -12.84 -22.63 -11.61
CA ILE A 47 -11.78 -21.70 -11.17
C ILE A 47 -10.53 -22.48 -10.75
N ASP A 48 -9.36 -21.96 -11.12
CA ASP A 48 -8.06 -22.51 -10.76
C ASP A 48 -7.44 -21.71 -9.61
N TYR A 49 -6.85 -22.41 -8.66
CA TYR A 49 -6.08 -21.83 -7.57
C TYR A 49 -4.66 -22.36 -7.57
N THR A 50 -3.67 -21.47 -7.64
CA THR A 50 -2.27 -21.87 -7.58
C THR A 50 -1.85 -22.15 -6.14
N LEU A 51 -1.37 -23.37 -5.90
CA LEU A 51 -0.77 -23.77 -4.64
C LEU A 51 0.62 -23.16 -4.51
N THR A 52 0.88 -22.53 -3.37
CA THR A 52 2.20 -21.96 -3.08
C THR A 52 2.81 -22.55 -1.80
N ILE A 53 4.13 -22.73 -1.80
CA ILE A 53 4.92 -23.02 -0.60
C ILE A 53 6.05 -22.00 -0.55
N LYS A 54 6.14 -21.23 0.54
CA LYS A 54 7.19 -20.20 0.72
C LYS A 54 7.30 -19.27 -0.51
N GLY A 55 6.15 -18.89 -1.07
CA GLY A 55 6.04 -18.01 -2.24
C GLY A 55 6.36 -18.65 -3.59
N LYS A 56 6.61 -19.96 -3.66
CA LYS A 56 6.86 -20.66 -4.94
C LYS A 56 5.63 -21.49 -5.34
N SER A 57 5.22 -21.38 -6.61
CA SER A 57 4.17 -22.21 -7.19
C SER A 57 4.59 -23.69 -7.20
N LYS A 58 3.65 -24.56 -6.81
CA LYS A 58 3.83 -26.03 -6.75
C LYS A 58 2.87 -26.80 -7.63
N GLY A 59 1.81 -26.16 -8.10
CA GLY A 59 0.76 -26.74 -8.93
C GLY A 59 -0.53 -25.95 -8.77
N ASP A 60 -1.57 -26.39 -9.46
CA ASP A 60 -2.88 -25.74 -9.45
C ASP A 60 -3.97 -26.72 -8.97
N VAL A 61 -4.96 -26.19 -8.26
CA VAL A 61 -6.17 -26.89 -7.86
C VAL A 61 -7.35 -26.32 -8.64
N TYR A 62 -8.00 -27.19 -9.40
CA TYR A 62 -9.18 -26.82 -10.19
C TYR A 62 -10.47 -27.14 -9.44
N VAL A 63 -11.28 -26.11 -9.20
CA VAL A 63 -12.61 -26.23 -8.59
C VAL A 63 -13.66 -26.19 -9.68
N ARG A 64 -14.21 -27.37 -9.98
CA ARG A 64 -15.22 -27.53 -11.04
C ARG A 64 -16.62 -27.10 -10.62
N VAL A 65 -17.02 -27.45 -9.40
CA VAL A 65 -18.37 -27.22 -8.88
C VAL A 65 -18.28 -26.83 -7.41
N ALA A 66 -18.92 -25.73 -7.04
CA ALA A 66 -19.16 -25.35 -5.66
C ALA A 66 -20.64 -25.01 -5.46
N ASN A 67 -21.25 -25.60 -4.43
CA ASN A 67 -22.66 -25.40 -4.11
C ASN A 67 -22.85 -25.36 -2.59
N ILE A 68 -23.73 -24.48 -2.14
CA ILE A 68 -24.26 -24.49 -0.77
C ILE A 68 -25.74 -24.82 -0.87
N SER A 69 -26.18 -25.82 -0.11
CA SER A 69 -27.59 -26.19 -0.04
C SER A 69 -28.46 -25.02 0.40
N GLY A 70 -29.49 -24.69 -0.39
CA GLY A 70 -30.41 -23.58 -0.11
C GLY A 70 -29.87 -22.17 -0.41
N TYR A 71 -28.65 -22.05 -0.94
CA TYR A 71 -28.09 -20.77 -1.36
C TYR A 71 -28.11 -20.64 -2.88
N GLN A 72 -28.69 -19.55 -3.37
CA GLN A 72 -28.66 -19.20 -4.79
C GLN A 72 -27.62 -18.11 -4.99
N ALA A 73 -26.47 -18.48 -5.55
CA ALA A 73 -25.42 -17.52 -5.80
C ALA A 73 -25.83 -16.47 -6.85
N PRO A 74 -25.32 -15.23 -6.73
CA PRO A 74 -25.53 -14.20 -7.74
C PRO A 74 -25.01 -14.70 -9.09
N SER A 75 -25.67 -14.31 -10.18
CA SER A 75 -25.25 -14.72 -11.53
C SER A 75 -23.83 -14.22 -11.83
N ILE A 76 -23.04 -15.00 -12.58
CA ILE A 76 -21.70 -14.58 -13.05
C ILE A 76 -21.72 -13.18 -13.66
N THR A 77 -22.78 -12.82 -14.38
CA THR A 77 -22.93 -11.48 -14.97
C THR A 77 -23.01 -10.39 -13.91
N ALA A 78 -23.75 -10.61 -12.82
CA ALA A 78 -23.80 -9.66 -11.71
C ALA A 78 -22.43 -9.56 -11.00
N ALA A 79 -21.76 -10.69 -10.77
CA ALA A 79 -20.45 -10.72 -10.11
C ALA A 79 -19.35 -10.04 -10.95
N LYS A 80 -19.32 -10.27 -12.27
CA LYS A 80 -18.39 -9.58 -13.19
C LYS A 80 -18.63 -8.08 -13.23
N ASN A 81 -19.88 -7.65 -13.20
CA ASN A 81 -20.22 -6.22 -13.15
C ASN A 81 -19.76 -5.58 -11.83
N MET A 82 -19.89 -6.27 -10.70
CA MET A 82 -19.38 -5.78 -9.41
C MET A 82 -17.84 -5.74 -9.37
N ALA A 83 -17.15 -6.73 -9.93
CA ALA A 83 -15.70 -6.74 -10.06
C ALA A 83 -15.19 -5.59 -10.97
N ALA A 84 -15.88 -5.32 -12.09
CA ALA A 84 -15.56 -4.20 -12.97
C ALA A 84 -15.76 -2.84 -12.29
N VAL A 85 -16.84 -2.70 -11.50
CA VAL A 85 -17.08 -1.50 -10.68
C VAL A 85 -16.01 -1.34 -9.61
N GLY A 86 -15.57 -2.43 -8.97
CA GLY A 86 -14.48 -2.42 -7.99
C GLY A 86 -13.14 -2.01 -8.61
N ALA A 87 -12.76 -2.59 -9.75
CA ALA A 87 -11.54 -2.24 -10.47
C ALA A 87 -11.54 -0.76 -10.92
N ALA A 88 -12.67 -0.27 -11.44
CA ALA A 88 -12.82 1.14 -11.80
C ALA A 88 -12.66 2.08 -10.58
N LYS A 89 -13.14 1.66 -9.40
CA LYS A 89 -13.00 2.42 -8.15
C LYS A 89 -11.56 2.44 -7.64
N ILE A 90 -10.83 1.33 -7.75
CA ILE A 90 -9.40 1.26 -7.40
C ILE A 90 -8.58 2.18 -8.30
N CYS A 91 -8.79 2.13 -9.62
CA CYS A 91 -8.08 3.03 -10.53
C CYS A 91 -8.33 4.51 -10.20
N LYS A 92 -9.55 4.88 -9.79
CA LYS A 92 -9.87 6.26 -9.41
C LYS A 92 -9.14 6.69 -8.13
N LEU A 93 -9.15 5.83 -7.10
CA LEU A 93 -8.45 6.09 -5.84
C LEU A 93 -6.93 6.21 -6.00
N GLU A 94 -6.33 5.44 -6.91
CA GLU A 94 -4.89 5.52 -7.19
C GLU A 94 -4.49 6.81 -7.92
N VAL A 95 -5.35 7.31 -8.82
CA VAL A 95 -5.15 8.60 -9.49
C VAL A 95 -5.31 9.74 -8.48
N ASP A 96 -6.38 9.72 -7.68
CA ASP A 96 -6.65 10.74 -6.67
C ASP A 96 -5.48 10.85 -5.66
N ARG A 97 -4.88 9.72 -5.24
CA ARG A 97 -3.68 9.70 -4.37
C ARG A 97 -2.44 10.29 -5.03
N LYS A 98 -2.24 10.11 -6.34
CA LYS A 98 -1.10 10.70 -7.06
C LYS A 98 -1.25 12.20 -7.19
N ASP A 99 -2.46 12.68 -7.46
CA ASP A 99 -2.76 14.11 -7.56
C ASP A 99 -2.63 14.81 -6.19
N GLU A 100 -3.04 14.14 -5.11
CA GLU A 100 -2.89 14.67 -3.75
C GLU A 100 -1.42 14.68 -3.31
N ALA A 101 -0.65 13.64 -3.62
CA ALA A 101 0.80 13.60 -3.37
C ALA A 101 1.55 14.69 -4.15
N ALA A 102 1.15 14.99 -5.38
CA ALA A 102 1.73 16.07 -6.18
C ALA A 102 1.47 17.46 -5.58
N LYS A 103 0.25 17.69 -5.05
CA LYS A 103 -0.10 18.95 -4.35
C LYS A 103 0.71 19.13 -3.07
N VAL A 104 0.85 18.07 -2.27
CA VAL A 104 1.66 18.12 -1.04
C VAL A 104 3.13 18.38 -1.35
N ALA A 105 3.68 17.73 -2.38
CA ALA A 105 5.06 17.97 -2.81
C ALA A 105 5.30 19.42 -3.25
N ALA A 106 4.37 20.02 -4.01
CA ALA A 106 4.46 21.42 -4.42
C ALA A 106 4.40 22.39 -3.22
N GLN A 107 3.57 22.09 -2.22
CA GLN A 107 3.46 22.90 -1.01
C GLN A 107 4.75 22.85 -0.17
N VAL A 108 5.32 21.67 0.03
CA VAL A 108 6.58 21.50 0.80
C VAL A 108 7.74 22.23 0.13
N VAL A 109 7.81 22.23 -1.21
CA VAL A 109 8.86 22.97 -1.94
C VAL A 109 8.68 24.49 -1.76
N ALA A 110 7.46 25.00 -1.87
CA ALA A 110 7.20 26.43 -1.68
C ALA A 110 7.51 26.91 -0.25
N GLU A 111 7.17 26.12 0.77
CA GLU A 111 7.49 26.43 2.17
C GLU A 111 9.01 26.37 2.43
N ALA A 112 9.72 25.41 1.82
CA ALA A 112 11.17 25.31 1.94
C ALA A 112 11.89 26.50 1.27
N GLU A 113 11.43 26.94 0.10
CA GLU A 113 11.99 28.11 -0.58
C GLU A 113 11.78 29.40 0.21
N ALA A 114 10.62 29.59 0.85
CA ALA A 114 10.35 30.73 1.71
C ALA A 114 11.30 30.77 2.94
N ALA A 115 11.52 29.62 3.59
CA ALA A 115 12.43 29.53 4.73
C ALA A 115 13.90 29.81 4.35
N ILE A 116 14.32 29.39 3.15
CA ILE A 116 15.68 29.68 2.64
C ILE A 116 15.87 31.18 2.39
N ILE A 117 14.85 31.87 1.86
CA ILE A 117 14.89 33.32 1.63
C ILE A 117 14.98 34.07 2.95
N GLU A 118 14.20 33.68 3.96
CA GLU A 118 14.23 34.31 5.29
C GLU A 118 15.57 34.09 5.99
N ALA A 119 16.13 32.87 5.93
CA ALA A 119 17.45 32.57 6.47
C ALA A 119 18.57 33.38 5.80
N ARG A 120 18.48 33.60 4.47
CA ARG A 120 19.45 34.40 3.73
C ARG A 120 19.35 35.88 4.07
N ALA A 121 18.14 36.41 4.25
CA ALA A 121 17.92 37.79 4.70
C ALA A 121 18.48 38.02 6.11
N ALA A 122 18.28 37.07 7.03
CA ALA A 122 18.84 37.15 8.38
C ALA A 122 20.39 37.12 8.38
N ALA A 123 20.99 36.32 7.48
CA ALA A 123 22.45 36.26 7.34
C ALA A 123 23.04 37.58 6.80
N GLU A 124 22.36 38.26 5.88
CA GLU A 124 22.79 39.56 5.34
C GLU A 124 22.74 40.67 6.41
N VAL A 125 21.70 40.68 7.26
CA VAL A 125 21.61 41.62 8.39
C VAL A 125 22.71 41.36 9.42
N ALA A 126 23.05 40.10 9.68
CA ALA A 126 24.13 39.73 10.58
C ALA A 126 25.52 40.16 10.05
N SER A 127 25.75 40.11 8.73
CA SER A 127 27.02 40.57 8.16
C SER A 127 27.18 42.09 8.28
N LEU A 128 26.12 42.86 8.00
CA LEU A 128 26.13 44.32 8.15
C LEU A 128 26.39 44.74 9.60
N ALA A 129 25.77 44.05 10.57
CA ALA A 129 26.02 44.30 11.99
C ALA A 129 27.47 43.97 12.41
N PHE A 130 28.07 42.94 11.81
CA PHE A 130 29.47 42.59 12.07
C PHE A 130 30.44 43.65 11.49
N ASP A 131 30.16 44.15 10.29
CA ASP A 131 30.97 45.21 9.66
C ASP A 131 30.88 46.53 10.44
N GLU A 132 29.71 46.89 10.97
CA GLU A 132 29.55 48.05 11.87
C GLU A 132 30.29 47.87 13.20
N ALA A 133 30.20 46.69 13.82
CA ALA A 133 30.89 46.41 15.07
C ALA A 133 32.41 46.45 14.90
N LYS A 134 32.92 45.99 13.76
CA LYS A 134 34.35 46.06 13.41
C LYS A 134 34.81 47.50 13.21
N ALA A 135 34.04 48.31 12.48
CA ALA A 135 34.36 49.73 12.30
C ALA A 135 34.39 50.50 13.63
N ALA A 136 33.49 50.20 14.56
CA ALA A 136 33.48 50.78 15.90
C ALA A 136 34.71 50.35 16.72
N ALA A 137 35.11 49.09 16.64
CA ALA A 137 36.30 48.57 17.31
C ALA A 137 37.60 49.20 16.79
N ASP A 138 37.74 49.35 15.47
CA ASP A 138 38.90 49.99 14.85
C ASP A 138 39.01 51.48 15.23
N THR A 139 37.86 52.17 15.36
CA THR A 139 37.81 53.56 15.81
C THR A 139 38.20 53.69 17.30
N ALA A 140 37.77 52.75 18.14
CA ALA A 140 38.14 52.71 19.55
C ALA A 140 39.63 52.40 19.74
N ALA A 141 40.20 51.48 18.94
CA ALA A 141 41.63 51.19 18.96
C ALA A 141 42.47 52.43 18.58
N ALA A 142 42.04 53.19 17.57
CA ALA A 142 42.71 54.43 17.17
C ALA A 142 42.70 55.53 18.26
N THR A 143 41.68 55.56 19.13
CA THR A 143 41.62 56.52 20.26
C THR A 143 42.47 56.13 21.47
N VAL A 144 42.80 54.85 21.64
CA VAL A 144 43.64 54.37 22.76
C VAL A 144 45.13 54.59 22.48
N ASP A 145 45.55 54.59 21.22
CA ASP A 145 46.95 54.79 20.80
C ASP A 145 47.37 56.28 20.75
N ALA A 146 46.44 57.20 21.04
CA ALA A 146 46.64 58.65 21.03
C ALA A 146 46.72 59.30 22.44
N LEU A 147 46.74 58.48 23.50
CA LEU A 147 46.87 58.86 24.92
C LEU A 147 48.25 58.46 25.47
#